data_AF-K2APY0-F1
#
_entry.id   AF-K2APY0-F1
#
_cell.length_a   1.000
_cell.length_b   1.000
_cell.length_c   1.000
_cell.angle_alpha   90.00
_cell.angle_beta   90.00
_cell.angle_gamma   90.00
#
_symmetry.space_group_name_H-M   'P 1'
#
loop_
_entity.id
_entity.type
_entity.pdbx_description
1 polymer ?
#
loop_
_entity_poly.entity_id
_entity_poly.type
_entity_poly.pdbx_seq_one_letter_code
_entity_poly.pdbx_strand_id
1 'polypeptide(L)'
;MKKYTKGFTLIELLIVIAIIGILAGVILVSTSSARSKANDSKFKSYVASLRPALTMACGAGGANVTLSSLAAVDGSIITGISNTTTYNCDADTGIPITANNPGRSAGCNGALLKQTAVNFTNCP
;
A
#
# COMPACT_ATOMS: atom_id res chain seq x y z
N MET A 1 8.51 -63.04 13.19
CA MET A 1 8.95 -62.33 11.97
C MET A 1 9.40 -60.93 12.36
N LYS A 2 10.70 -60.62 12.26
CA LYS A 2 11.25 -59.29 12.61
C LYS A 2 11.01 -58.34 11.43
N LYS A 3 10.20 -57.30 11.63
CA LYS A 3 10.00 -56.25 10.63
C LYS A 3 11.20 -55.31 10.66
N TYR A 4 11.95 -55.24 9.57
CA TYR A 4 12.98 -54.21 9.40
C TYR A 4 12.29 -52.87 9.13
N THR A 5 12.43 -51.92 10.05
CA THR A 5 12.02 -50.54 9.82
C THR A 5 13.05 -49.89 8.89
N LYS A 6 12.64 -49.53 7.67
CA LYS A 6 13.51 -48.79 6.75
C LYS A 6 13.77 -47.40 7.34
N GLY A 7 15.04 -47.12 7.65
CA GLY A 7 15.50 -45.79 8.04
C GLY A 7 15.73 -44.91 6.82
N PHE A 8 15.58 -43.60 6.98
CA PHE A 8 15.92 -42.61 5.96
C PHE A 8 17.45 -42.58 5.77
N THR A 9 17.91 -42.51 4.53
CA THR A 9 19.34 -42.37 4.23
C THR A 9 19.78 -40.91 4.36
N LEU A 10 21.04 -40.68 4.74
CA LEU A 10 21.59 -39.32 4.82
C LEU A 10 21.55 -38.59 3.47
N ILE A 11 21.72 -39.33 2.37
CA ILE A 11 21.67 -38.76 1.02
C ILE A 11 20.26 -38.32 0.64
N GLU A 12 19.22 -39.05 1.05
CA GLU A 12 17.83 -38.64 0.84
C GLU A 12 17.53 -37.33 1.59
N LEU A 13 17.99 -37.18 2.83
CA LEU A 13 17.82 -35.91 3.56
C LEU A 13 18.61 -34.75 2.93
N LEU A 14 19.82 -35.02 2.43
CA LEU A 14 20.69 -34.01 1.83
C LEU A 14 20.10 -33.47 0.51
N ILE A 15 19.54 -34.34 -0.32
CA ILE A 15 18.90 -33.92 -1.58
C ILE A 15 17.65 -33.08 -1.29
N VAL A 16 16.87 -33.42 -0.26
CA VAL A 16 15.65 -32.69 0.09
C VAL A 16 15.95 -31.24 0.49
N ILE A 17 16.94 -31.02 1.37
CA ILE A 17 17.31 -29.65 1.75
C ILE A 17 17.89 -28.86 0.57
N ALA A 18 18.59 -29.53 -0.35
CA ALA A 18 19.11 -28.90 -1.56
C ALA A 18 17.98 -28.43 -2.49
N ILE A 19 16.95 -29.25 -2.70
CA ILE A 19 15.78 -28.88 -3.53
C ILE A 19 14.98 -27.76 -2.87
N ILE A 20 14.73 -27.83 -1.55
CA ILE A 20 14.03 -26.77 -0.82
C ILE A 20 14.80 -25.44 -0.93
N GLY A 21 16.13 -25.47 -0.86
CA GLY A 21 16.97 -24.27 -1.01
C GLY A 21 16.81 -23.59 -2.38
N ILE A 22 16.81 -24.38 -3.47
CA ILE A 22 16.61 -23.87 -4.83
C ILE A 22 15.21 -23.27 -4.99
N LEU A 23 14.17 -23.98 -4.57
CA LEU A 23 12.79 -23.53 -4.67
C LEU A 23 12.54 -22.27 -3.83
N ALA A 24 13.10 -22.18 -2.63
CA ALA A 24 12.99 -21.01 -1.77
C ALA A 24 13.64 -19.76 -2.38
N GLY A 25 14.77 -19.91 -3.07
CA GLY A 25 15.45 -18.82 -3.76
C GLY A 25 14.58 -18.13 -4.82
N VAL A 26 13.90 -18.92 -5.66
CA VAL A 26 13.02 -18.39 -6.73
C VAL A 26 11.80 -17.67 -6.14
N ILE A 27 11.18 -18.24 -5.11
CA ILE A 27 9.96 -17.69 -4.48
C ILE A 27 10.22 -16.33 -3.82
N LEU A 28 11.39 -16.13 -3.21
CA LEU A 28 11.72 -14.88 -2.53
C LEU A 28 11.75 -13.68 -3.48
N VAL A 29 12.28 -13.86 -4.69
CA VAL A 29 12.39 -12.78 -5.70
C VAL A 29 10.99 -12.36 -6.17
N SER A 30 10.10 -13.31 -6.48
CA SER A 30 8.73 -13.02 -6.91
C SER A 30 7.88 -12.40 -5.80
N THR A 31 8.09 -12.82 -4.54
CA THR A 31 7.27 -12.37 -3.40
C THR A 31 7.61 -10.94 -2.98
N SER A 32 8.86 -10.50 -3.13
CA SER A 32 9.26 -9.12 -2.83
C SER A 32 8.52 -8.09 -3.70
N SER A 33 8.51 -8.32 -5.02
CA SER A 33 7.76 -7.50 -5.99
C SER A 33 6.25 -7.54 -5.72
N ALA A 34 5.68 -8.72 -5.44
CA ALA A 34 4.26 -8.87 -5.16
C ALA A 34 3.82 -8.09 -3.91
N ARG A 35 4.62 -8.11 -2.83
CA ARG A 35 4.36 -7.32 -1.61
C ARG A 35 4.39 -5.82 -1.89
N SER A 36 5.36 -5.38 -2.68
CA SER A 36 5.49 -3.99 -3.12
C SER A 36 4.24 -3.50 -3.86
N LYS A 37 3.78 -4.29 -4.83
CA LYS A 37 2.55 -4.00 -5.58
C LYS A 37 1.29 -4.04 -4.70
N ALA A 38 1.21 -4.97 -3.74
CA ALA A 38 0.11 -5.06 -2.80
C ALA A 38 0.02 -3.81 -1.90
N ASN A 39 1.16 -3.31 -1.42
CA ASN A 39 1.21 -2.09 -0.62
C ASN A 39 0.84 -0.84 -1.44
N ASP A 40 1.21 -0.79 -2.73
CA ASP A 40 0.76 0.28 -3.61
C ASP A 40 -0.75 0.25 -3.85
N SER A 41 -1.31 -0.95 -4.05
CA SER A 41 -2.77 -1.11 -4.14
C SER A 41 -3.46 -0.70 -2.85
N LYS A 42 -2.90 -1.05 -1.69
CA LYS A 42 -3.45 -0.68 -0.37
C LYS A 42 -3.59 0.84 -0.23
N PHE A 43 -2.54 1.58 -0.56
CA PHE A 43 -2.60 3.04 -0.55
C PHE A 43 -3.53 3.62 -1.60
N LYS A 44 -3.51 3.09 -2.83
CA LYS A 44 -4.41 3.58 -3.90
C LYS A 44 -5.86 3.47 -3.46
N SER A 45 -6.24 2.31 -2.94
CA SER A 45 -7.58 2.07 -2.40
C SER A 45 -7.88 2.98 -1.20
N TYR A 46 -6.92 3.17 -0.28
CA TYR A 46 -7.08 4.04 0.87
C TYR A 46 -7.33 5.49 0.47
N VAL A 47 -6.50 6.07 -0.39
CA VAL A 47 -6.68 7.45 -0.84
C VAL A 47 -7.96 7.62 -1.66
N ALA A 48 -8.31 6.65 -2.50
CA ALA A 48 -9.56 6.68 -3.25
C ALA A 48 -10.79 6.66 -2.31
N SER A 49 -10.71 5.96 -1.17
CA SER A 49 -11.78 5.90 -0.17
C SER A 49 -12.02 7.22 0.56
N LEU A 50 -11.08 8.18 0.49
CA LEU A 50 -11.24 9.51 1.09
C LEU A 50 -12.05 10.47 0.20
N ARG A 51 -12.16 10.21 -1.11
CA ARG A 51 -12.90 11.09 -2.04
C ARG A 51 -14.39 11.29 -1.70
N PRO A 52 -15.15 10.25 -1.34
CA PRO A 52 -16.57 10.43 -0.99
C PRO A 52 -16.72 11.31 0.25
N ALA A 53 -15.86 11.14 1.25
CA ALA A 53 -15.84 12.00 2.45
C ALA A 53 -15.60 13.47 2.09
N LEU A 54 -14.63 13.74 1.21
CA LEU A 54 -14.38 15.10 0.70
C LEU A 54 -15.58 15.65 -0.08
N THR A 55 -16.19 14.82 -0.93
CA THR A 55 -17.35 15.21 -1.75
C THR A 55 -18.56 15.55 -0.89
N MET A 56 -18.82 14.77 0.15
CA MET A 56 -19.88 15.05 1.13
C MET A 56 -19.60 16.34 1.91
N ALA A 57 -18.36 16.55 2.35
CA ALA A 57 -17.98 17.76 3.07
C ALA A 57 -18.18 19.02 2.21
N CYS A 58 -17.83 18.95 0.92
CA CYS A 58 -18.08 20.04 -0.03
C CYS A 58 -19.56 20.27 -0.32
N GLY A 59 -20.38 19.21 -0.34
CA GLY A 59 -21.83 19.34 -0.47
C GLY A 59 -22.51 19.99 0.74
N ALA A 60 -21.90 19.91 1.93
CA ALA A 60 -22.46 20.42 3.18
C ALA A 60 -21.88 21.77 3.66
N GLY A 61 -20.63 22.10 3.29
CA GLY A 61 -19.83 23.15 3.96
C GLY A 61 -19.66 24.49 3.22
N GLY A 62 -20.32 24.71 2.08
CA GLY A 62 -20.04 25.86 1.22
C GLY A 62 -18.70 25.73 0.49
N ALA A 63 -18.21 26.83 -0.11
CA ALA A 63 -17.05 26.83 -1.00
C ALA A 63 -15.73 26.28 -0.39
N ASN A 64 -15.62 26.18 0.94
CA ASN A 64 -14.38 25.85 1.64
C ASN A 64 -14.62 24.85 2.79
N VAL A 65 -13.88 23.74 2.80
CA VAL A 65 -13.93 22.68 3.82
C VAL A 65 -12.68 22.70 4.68
N THR A 66 -12.80 22.67 6.00
CA THR A 66 -11.64 22.55 6.89
C THR A 66 -11.14 21.11 6.98
N LEU A 67 -9.85 20.92 6.71
CA LEU A 67 -9.22 19.59 6.55
C LEU A 67 -9.04 18.81 7.85
N SER A 68 -9.23 19.44 9.01
CA SER A 68 -9.27 18.75 10.31
C SER A 68 -10.38 17.70 10.40
N SER A 69 -11.43 17.82 9.60
CA SER A 69 -12.53 16.85 9.49
C SER A 69 -12.19 15.61 8.62
N LEU A 70 -11.10 15.67 7.84
CA LEU A 70 -10.62 14.55 7.00
C LEU A 70 -9.43 13.80 7.63
N ALA A 71 -8.99 14.18 8.83
CA ALA A 71 -7.82 13.63 9.50
C ALA A 71 -8.08 12.26 10.16
N ALA A 72 -8.48 11.26 9.36
CA ALA A 72 -8.23 9.85 9.68
C ALA A 72 -7.00 9.42 8.86
N VAL A 73 -5.81 9.63 9.41
CA VAL A 73 -4.55 9.17 8.81
C VAL A 73 -4.15 7.86 9.46
N ASP A 74 -4.35 6.74 8.76
CA ASP A 74 -3.63 5.51 9.08
C ASP A 74 -2.14 5.78 8.81
N GLY A 75 -1.40 6.00 9.89
CA GLY A 75 0.06 6.23 9.86
C GLY A 75 0.84 5.09 9.19
N SER A 76 0.25 3.89 9.05
CA SER A 76 0.85 2.78 8.29
C SER A 76 0.80 3.01 6.77
N ILE A 77 -0.09 3.87 6.28
CA ILE A 77 -0.37 4.08 4.85
C ILE A 77 0.02 5.51 4.40
N ILE A 78 -0.17 6.51 5.26
CA ILE A 78 0.06 7.94 4.98
C ILE A 78 0.96 8.52 6.08
N THR A 79 2.02 9.24 5.70
CA THR A 79 2.92 9.94 6.64
C THR A 79 2.62 11.42 6.77
N GLY A 80 1.80 12.00 5.89
CA GLY A 80 1.43 13.40 5.99
C GLY A 80 0.36 13.81 4.99
N ILE A 81 -0.36 14.86 5.37
CA ILE A 81 -1.20 15.65 4.48
C ILE A 81 -0.58 17.05 4.49
N SER A 82 0.06 17.44 3.38
CA SER A 82 0.71 18.74 3.25
C SER A 82 -0.25 19.68 2.55
N ASN A 83 -0.43 20.90 3.04
CA ASN A 83 -1.36 21.96 2.58
C ASN A 83 -2.63 22.17 3.45
N THR A 84 -2.38 22.79 4.61
CA THR A 84 -3.01 24.03 5.11
C THR A 84 -4.53 24.11 5.19
N THR A 85 -5.09 23.67 6.33
CA THR A 85 -6.37 24.02 7.00
C THR A 85 -7.69 23.97 6.23
N THR A 86 -7.70 24.25 4.93
CA THR A 86 -8.90 24.52 4.14
C THR A 86 -8.72 24.02 2.71
N TYR A 87 -9.66 23.23 2.22
CA TYR A 87 -9.81 22.82 0.84
C TYR A 87 -10.93 23.63 0.17
N ASN A 88 -10.65 24.27 -0.97
CA ASN A 88 -11.65 24.98 -1.75
C ASN A 88 -12.33 24.01 -2.72
N CYS A 89 -13.62 23.79 -2.50
CA CYS A 89 -14.46 22.87 -3.27
C CYS A 89 -14.73 23.35 -4.70
N ASP A 90 -14.70 24.66 -4.94
CA ASP A 90 -14.94 25.23 -6.27
C ASP A 90 -13.66 25.23 -7.14
N ALA A 91 -12.50 25.42 -6.49
CA ALA A 91 -11.22 25.47 -7.19
C ALA A 91 -10.58 24.09 -7.44
N ASP A 92 -10.98 23.07 -6.65
CA ASP A 92 -10.49 21.68 -6.73
C ASP A 92 -8.95 21.57 -6.91
N THR A 93 -8.23 22.37 -6.13
CA THR A 93 -6.76 22.51 -6.21
C THR A 93 -6.04 21.22 -5.81
N GLY A 94 -6.70 20.39 -5.01
CA GLY A 94 -6.23 19.09 -4.58
C GLY A 94 -5.48 19.13 -3.24
N ILE A 95 -5.59 18.04 -2.50
CA ILE A 95 -5.00 17.82 -1.18
C ILE A 95 -3.79 16.89 -1.37
N PRO A 96 -2.54 17.37 -1.18
CA PRO A 96 -1.35 16.53 -1.19
C PRO A 96 -1.37 15.52 -0.04
N ILE A 97 -1.32 14.24 -0.41
CA ILE A 97 -1.19 13.10 0.49
C ILE A 97 0.18 12.48 0.26
N THR A 98 0.99 12.43 1.31
CA THR A 98 2.30 11.79 1.29
C THR A 98 2.15 10.31 1.65
N ALA A 99 2.61 9.45 0.76
CA ALA A 99 2.68 8.02 1.01
C ALA A 99 3.61 7.72 2.19
N ASN A 100 3.17 6.86 3.12
CA ASN A 100 4.14 6.15 3.96
C ASN A 100 4.83 5.11 3.08
N ASN A 101 6.15 4.96 3.23
CA ASN A 101 6.98 4.16 2.33
C ASN A 101 7.46 2.79 2.87
N PRO A 102 6.80 2.07 3.80
CA PRO A 102 7.27 0.76 4.21
C PRO A 102 6.87 -0.27 3.14
N GLY A 103 7.86 -0.73 2.37
CA GLY A 103 7.72 -1.87 1.46
C GLY A 103 6.88 -1.64 0.21
N ARG A 104 6.80 -0.40 -0.30
CA ARG A 104 6.12 -0.02 -1.56
C ARG A 104 7.08 0.01 -2.75
N SER A 105 6.59 0.28 -3.96
CA SER A 105 7.49 0.40 -5.12
C SER A 105 8.38 1.62 -4.96
N ALA A 106 9.67 1.48 -5.30
CA ALA A 106 10.61 2.60 -5.26
C ALA A 106 10.07 3.76 -6.10
N GLY A 107 9.88 4.92 -5.46
CA GLY A 107 9.40 6.13 -6.10
C GLY A 107 7.92 6.46 -5.90
N CYS A 108 7.11 5.61 -5.25
CA CYS A 108 5.74 6.00 -4.93
C CYS A 108 5.71 7.09 -3.85
N ASN A 109 5.51 8.33 -4.29
CA ASN A 109 5.72 9.51 -3.46
C ASN A 109 4.44 10.00 -2.79
N GLY A 110 3.27 9.69 -3.35
CA GLY A 110 2.00 10.16 -2.78
C GLY A 110 0.86 10.25 -3.79
N ALA A 111 -0.11 11.08 -3.46
CA ALA A 111 -1.26 11.37 -4.30
C ALA A 111 -1.76 12.81 -4.10
N LEU A 112 -2.45 13.35 -5.09
CA LEU A 112 -3.26 14.55 -4.97
C LEU A 112 -4.73 14.13 -4.96
N LEU A 113 -5.38 14.27 -3.80
CA LEU A 113 -6.79 13.99 -3.60
C LEU A 113 -7.62 15.21 -4.03
N LYS A 114 -8.49 15.03 -5.02
CA LYS A 114 -9.40 16.04 -5.54
C LYS A 114 -10.84 15.56 -5.38
N GLN A 115 -11.80 16.47 -5.44
CA GLN A 115 -13.21 16.10 -5.49
C GLN A 115 -13.50 15.35 -6.80
N THR A 116 -12.90 15.80 -7.91
CA THR A 116 -13.12 15.22 -9.26
C THR A 116 -12.18 14.06 -9.62
N ALA A 117 -11.01 13.94 -8.99
CA ALA A 117 -10.01 12.94 -9.32
C ALA A 117 -9.16 12.50 -8.11
N VAL A 118 -8.40 11.41 -8.25
CA VAL A 118 -7.21 11.17 -7.42
C VAL A 118 -6.04 10.94 -8.37
N ASN A 119 -5.02 11.78 -8.25
CA ASN A 119 -3.83 11.69 -9.09
C ASN A 119 -2.69 11.09 -8.28
N PHE A 120 -2.26 9.89 -8.61
CA PHE A 120 -1.15 9.22 -7.92
C PHE A 120 0.19 9.67 -8.52
N THR A 121 1.16 9.96 -7.66
CA THR A 121 2.50 10.39 -8.07
C THR A 121 3.46 9.22 -7.97
N ASN A 122 3.89 8.69 -9.13
CA ASN A 122 4.90 7.64 -9.25
C ASN A 122 4.55 6.32 -8.52
N CYS A 123 3.26 5.99 -8.40
CA CYS A 123 2.80 4.75 -7.77
C CYS A 123 2.29 3.78 -8.85
N PRO A 124 3.10 2.80 -9.31
CA PRO A 124 2.76 1.91 -10.41
C PRO A 124 1.57 1.00 -10.11
#